data_AF-A0A352JUQ2-F1
#
_entry.id   AF-A0A352JUQ2-F1
#
_cell.length_a   1.000
_cell.length_b   1.000
_cell.length_c   1.000
_cell.angle_alpha   90.00
_cell.angle_beta   90.00
_cell.angle_gamma   90.00
#
_symmetry.space_group_name_H-M   'P 1'
#
loop_
_entity.id
_entity.type
_entity.pdbx_description
1 polymer ?
#
loop_
_entity_poly.entity_id
_entity_poly.type
_entity_poly.pdbx_seq_one_letter_code
_entity_poly.pdbx_strand_id
1 'polypeptide(L)'
;MKDDILTYRELCDKEDVQTIQRGMNFRLNSKHSVILMSQRGNAPYKDKILEDGFTVEYEGHDTPKTETTPEPKTIDQPEKTKSGTLTQNGLFIKAAQEY
;
A
#
# COMPACT_ATOMS: atom_id res chain seq x y z
N MET A 1 13.68 20.37 -0.08
CA MET A 1 13.36 19.61 1.14
C MET A 1 14.37 18.50 1.24
N LYS A 2 14.98 18.28 2.42
CA LYS A 2 15.90 17.16 2.62
C LYS A 2 15.03 15.92 2.80
N ASP A 3 15.32 14.85 2.07
CA ASP A 3 14.72 13.55 2.34
C ASP A 3 15.14 13.13 3.75
N ASP A 4 14.17 12.97 4.65
CA ASP A 4 14.41 12.42 5.98
C ASP A 4 14.72 10.92 5.83
N ILE A 5 15.97 10.53 6.07
CA ILE A 5 16.34 9.12 6.13
C ILE A 5 15.96 8.60 7.51
N LEU A 6 14.91 7.77 7.55
CA LEU A 6 14.44 7.10 8.76
C LEU A 6 14.78 5.61 8.70
N THR A 7 15.21 5.06 9.82
CA THR A 7 15.20 3.61 10.03
C THR A 7 13.77 3.10 10.12
N TYR A 8 13.56 1.78 9.93
CA TYR A 8 12.23 1.17 10.06
C TYR A 8 11.60 1.41 11.44
N ARG A 9 12.41 1.42 12.51
CA ARG A 9 11.90 1.66 13.86
C ARG A 9 11.44 3.11 14.03
N GLU A 10 12.23 4.07 13.57
CA GLU A 10 11.86 5.49 13.62
C GLU A 10 10.60 5.77 12.79
N LEU A 11 10.44 5.11 11.64
CA LEU A 11 9.20 5.18 10.87
C LEU A 11 8.00 4.67 11.68
N CYS A 12 8.11 3.51 12.32
CA CYS A 12 7.04 2.97 13.17
C CYS A 12 6.70 3.90 14.34
N ASP A 13 7.72 4.45 15.00
CA ASP A 13 7.56 5.39 16.11
C ASP A 13 6.90 6.70 15.65
N LYS A 14 7.29 7.22 14.46
CA LYS A 14 6.71 8.42 13.87
C LYS A 14 5.24 8.25 13.49
N GLU A 15 4.88 7.05 13.05
CA GLU A 15 3.50 6.70 12.69
C GLU A 15 2.66 6.21 13.88
N ASP A 16 3.22 6.17 15.10
CA ASP A 16 2.58 5.69 16.33
C ASP A 16 2.01 4.26 16.20
N VAL A 17 2.78 3.38 15.57
CA VAL A 17 2.41 1.97 15.39
C VAL A 17 3.55 1.04 15.79
N GLN A 18 3.22 -0.16 16.25
CA GLN A 18 4.25 -1.13 16.60
C GLN A 18 5.00 -1.65 15.38
N THR A 19 4.29 -1.87 14.27
CA THR A 19 4.82 -2.43 13.02
C THR A 19 4.02 -1.96 11.81
N ILE A 20 4.69 -1.74 10.68
CA ILE A 20 4.07 -1.54 9.37
C ILE A 20 4.42 -2.74 8.49
N GLN A 21 3.45 -3.60 8.23
CA GLN A 21 3.67 -4.85 7.51
C GLN A 21 3.17 -4.83 6.06
N ARG A 22 2.27 -3.91 5.73
CA ARG A 22 1.65 -3.82 4.39
C ARG A 22 2.29 -2.71 3.58
N GLY A 23 2.34 -2.90 2.26
CA GLY A 23 2.77 -1.87 1.32
C GLY A 23 1.84 -0.65 1.29
N MET A 24 0.56 -0.83 1.60
CA MET A 24 -0.40 0.28 1.72
C MET A 24 -1.15 0.17 3.05
N ASN A 25 -1.34 1.31 3.70
CA ASN A 25 -1.98 1.42 5.00
C ASN A 25 -2.93 2.62 4.96
N PHE A 26 -4.18 2.37 4.61
CA PHE A 26 -5.25 3.34 4.58
C PHE A 26 -5.55 3.83 5.99
N ARG A 27 -5.35 5.14 6.21
CA ARG A 27 -5.51 5.81 7.51
C ARG A 27 -4.82 5.02 8.63
N LEU A 28 -3.53 4.76 8.44
CA LEU A 28 -2.67 4.13 9.46
C LEU A 28 -2.78 4.88 10.80
N ASN A 29 -2.95 6.20 10.71
CA ASN A 29 -3.43 7.05 11.80
C ASN A 29 -4.63 7.91 11.33
N SER A 30 -5.16 8.74 12.23
CA SER A 30 -6.34 9.57 11.97
C SER A 30 -6.12 10.68 10.94
N LYS A 31 -4.87 11.01 10.60
CA LYS A 31 -4.53 12.16 9.75
C LYS A 31 -4.26 11.77 8.30
N HIS A 32 -3.59 10.65 8.07
CA HIS A 32 -3.14 10.28 6.73
C HIS A 32 -2.96 8.77 6.54
N SER A 33 -2.89 8.37 5.28
CA SER A 33 -2.54 7.03 4.84
C SER A 33 -1.05 6.94 4.52
N VAL A 34 -0.47 5.75 4.67
CA VAL A 34 0.95 5.50 4.38
C VAL A 34 1.08 4.44 3.28
N ILE A 35 1.87 4.73 2.26
CA ILE A 35 2.30 3.77 1.24
C ILE A 35 3.82 3.60 1.31
N LEU A 36 4.29 2.35 1.24
CA LEU A 36 5.70 2.00 1.27
C LEU A 36 6.13 1.59 -0.14
N MET A 37 6.84 2.46 -0.82
CA MET A 37 7.36 2.21 -2.17
C MET A 37 8.83 1.82 -2.12
N SER A 38 9.18 0.67 -2.69
CA SER A 38 10.57 0.32 -2.93
C SER A 38 11.03 0.96 -4.25
N GLN A 39 11.99 1.88 -4.19
CA GLN A 39 12.63 2.46 -5.38
C GLN A 39 13.79 1.60 -5.95
N ARG A 40 13.95 0.37 -5.46
CA ARG A 40 14.98 -0.55 -5.98
C ARG A 40 14.60 -1.04 -7.38
N GLY A 41 15.56 -1.09 -8.31
CA GLY A 41 15.32 -1.46 -9.71
C GLY A 41 14.81 -2.90 -9.94
N ASN A 42 14.83 -3.76 -8.92
CA ASN A 42 14.31 -5.13 -8.96
C ASN A 42 13.12 -5.34 -7.99
N ALA A 43 12.41 -4.27 -7.62
CA ALA A 43 11.21 -4.37 -6.80
C ALA A 43 10.16 -5.26 -7.50
N PRO A 44 9.41 -6.09 -6.75
CA PRO A 44 8.40 -6.98 -7.32
C PRO A 44 7.18 -6.25 -7.89
N TYR A 45 6.94 -5.01 -7.44
CA TYR A 45 5.85 -4.14 -7.89
C TYR A 45 6.39 -3.07 -8.82
N LYS A 46 5.59 -2.71 -9.83
CA LYS A 46 5.96 -1.71 -10.85
C LYS A 46 5.56 -0.29 -10.43
N ASP A 47 5.80 0.03 -9.17
CA ASP A 47 5.46 1.34 -8.62
C ASP A 47 6.39 2.41 -9.22
N LYS A 48 5.86 3.60 -9.51
CA LYS A 48 6.65 4.72 -10.00
C LYS A 48 6.09 6.05 -9.52
N ILE A 49 6.98 7.01 -9.33
CA ILE A 49 6.64 8.43 -9.24
C ILE A 49 6.65 8.96 -10.68
N LEU A 50 5.59 9.65 -11.09
CA LEU A 50 5.50 10.23 -12.43
C LEU A 50 6.42 11.45 -12.57
N GLU A 51 6.57 11.94 -13.80
CA GLU A 51 7.47 13.05 -14.13
C GLU A 51 7.12 14.36 -13.40
N ASP A 52 5.88 14.51 -12.93
CA ASP A 52 5.44 15.65 -12.12
C ASP A 52 5.99 15.64 -10.68
N GLY A 53 6.63 14.54 -10.25
CA GLY A 53 7.22 14.39 -8.93
C GLY A 53 6.21 14.29 -7.78
N PHE A 54 4.91 14.22 -8.08
CA PHE A 54 3.83 14.22 -7.09
C PHE A 54 2.88 13.04 -7.28
N THR A 55 2.58 12.70 -8.52
CA THR A 55 1.68 11.60 -8.83
C THR A 55 2.42 10.28 -8.69
N VAL A 56 1.77 9.35 -7.98
CA VAL A 56 2.30 8.02 -7.74
C VAL A 56 1.39 7.01 -8.43
N GLU A 57 1.95 6.18 -9.30
CA GLU A 57 1.35 4.91 -9.69
C GLU A 57 1.83 3.83 -8.71
N TYR A 58 0.91 3.24 -7.96
CA TYR A 58 1.20 2.23 -6.94
C TYR A 58 0.27 1.03 -7.11
N GLU A 59 0.83 -0.18 -7.11
CA GLU A 59 0.05 -1.41 -7.27
C GLU A 59 -0.67 -1.81 -5.98
N GLY A 60 -1.92 -2.23 -6.10
CA GLY A 60 -2.72 -2.70 -4.97
C GLY A 60 -2.21 -4.00 -4.35
N HIS A 61 -2.86 -4.43 -3.27
CA HIS A 61 -2.57 -5.72 -2.64
C HIS A 61 -3.20 -6.86 -3.43
N ASP A 62 -2.40 -7.90 -3.68
CA ASP A 62 -2.90 -9.18 -4.17
C ASP A 62 -3.73 -9.89 -3.11
N THR A 63 -4.46 -10.91 -3.54
CA THR A 63 -5.08 -11.85 -2.61
C THR A 63 -4.00 -12.62 -1.83
N PRO A 64 -4.25 -13.07 -0.58
CA PRO A 64 -3.30 -13.92 0.13
C PRO A 64 -2.96 -15.20 -0.64
N LYS A 65 -1.69 -15.59 -0.67
CA LYS A 65 -1.27 -16.88 -1.23
C LYS A 65 -1.80 -18.02 -0.34
N THR A 66 -2.57 -18.93 -0.93
CA THR A 66 -3.14 -20.11 -0.27
C THR A 66 -2.99 -21.34 -1.18
N GLU A 67 -3.33 -22.54 -0.71
CA GLU A 67 -3.35 -23.74 -1.55
C GLU A 67 -4.30 -23.59 -2.75
N THR A 68 -5.43 -22.89 -2.56
CA THR A 68 -6.41 -22.59 -3.60
C THR A 68 -6.06 -21.36 -4.44
N THR A 69 -5.04 -20.60 -4.04
CA THR A 69 -4.56 -19.41 -4.75
C THR A 69 -3.03 -19.42 -4.73
N PRO A 70 -2.41 -20.37 -5.45
CA PRO A 70 -0.95 -20.54 -5.42
C PRO A 70 -0.23 -19.37 -6.10
N GLU A 71 -0.86 -18.75 -7.10
CA GLU A 71 -0.32 -17.63 -7.87
C GLU A 71 -1.26 -16.40 -7.76
N PRO A 72 -1.16 -15.58 -6.70
CA PRO A 72 -2.06 -14.45 -6.50
C PRO A 72 -2.11 -13.43 -7.64
N LYS A 73 -1.00 -13.27 -8.36
CA LYS A 73 -0.87 -12.33 -9.48
C LYS A 73 -1.72 -12.68 -10.70
N THR A 74 -2.23 -13.92 -10.78
CA THR A 74 -3.10 -14.34 -11.89
C THR A 74 -4.60 -14.14 -11.56
N ILE A 75 -4.91 -13.53 -10.43
CA ILE A 75 -6.28 -13.30 -9.96
C ILE A 75 -6.47 -11.81 -9.73
N ASP A 76 -7.68 -11.32 -10.00
CA ASP A 76 -8.05 -9.93 -9.75
C ASP A 76 -7.89 -9.56 -8.27
N GLN A 77 -7.31 -8.39 -8.05
CA GLN A 77 -7.13 -7.83 -6.72
C GLN A 77 -8.50 -7.43 -6.13
N PRO A 78 -8.86 -7.92 -4.93
CA PRO A 78 -10.22 -7.74 -4.43
C PRO A 78 -10.45 -6.36 -3.81
N GLU A 79 -11.53 -5.69 -4.21
CA GLU A 79 -12.03 -4.48 -3.54
C GLU A 79 -12.65 -4.80 -2.16
N LYS A 80 -13.27 -5.99 -2.04
CA LYS A 80 -13.96 -6.46 -0.82
C LYS A 80 -13.43 -7.81 -0.39
N THR A 81 -13.39 -8.03 0.91
CA THR A 81 -13.13 -9.36 1.50
C THR A 81 -14.28 -10.31 1.17
N LYS A 82 -14.08 -11.62 1.43
CA LYS A 82 -15.13 -12.63 1.29
C LYS A 82 -16.37 -12.35 2.16
N SER A 83 -16.20 -11.62 3.27
CA SER A 83 -17.29 -11.19 4.16
C SER A 83 -17.95 -9.88 3.73
N GLY A 84 -17.50 -9.25 2.64
CA GLY A 84 -18.09 -8.04 2.08
C GLY A 84 -17.54 -6.71 2.61
N THR A 85 -16.63 -6.73 3.59
CA THR A 85 -15.96 -5.50 4.08
C THR A 85 -14.91 -5.03 3.07
N LEU A 86 -14.66 -3.72 2.94
CA LEU A 86 -13.62 -3.20 2.05
C LEU A 86 -12.23 -3.68 2.45
N THR A 87 -11.43 -4.06 1.45
CA THR A 87 -9.99 -4.28 1.62
C THR A 87 -9.25 -2.93 1.71
N GLN A 88 -7.94 -2.95 1.93
CA GLN A 88 -7.14 -1.74 1.78
C GLN A 88 -7.28 -1.14 0.38
N ASN A 89 -7.26 -1.97 -0.67
CA ASN A 89 -7.51 -1.54 -2.05
C ASN A 89 -8.87 -0.84 -2.16
N GLY A 90 -9.94 -1.46 -1.64
CA GLY A 90 -11.28 -0.89 -1.68
C GLY A 90 -11.41 0.43 -0.92
N LEU A 91 -10.71 0.60 0.21
CA LEU A 91 -10.69 1.85 0.95
C LEU A 91 -10.00 2.99 0.17
N PHE A 92 -8.88 2.69 -0.50
CA PHE A 92 -8.21 3.67 -1.37
C PHE A 92 -9.02 3.99 -2.63
N ILE A 93 -9.62 2.99 -3.29
CA ILE A 93 -10.52 3.19 -4.44
C ILE A 93 -11.67 4.11 -4.05
N LYS A 94 -12.35 3.80 -2.93
CA LYS A 94 -13.44 4.63 -2.42
C LYS A 94 -12.99 6.05 -2.17
N ALA A 95 -11.85 6.25 -1.50
CA ALA A 95 -11.32 7.59 -1.26
C ALA A 95 -10.99 8.32 -2.56
N ALA A 96 -10.40 7.66 -3.56
CA ALA A 96 -10.10 8.28 -4.86
C ALA A 96 -11.37 8.65 -5.67
N GLN A 97 -12.49 7.97 -5.44
CA GLN A 97 -13.77 8.26 -6.10
C GLN A 97 -14.57 9.37 -5.41
N GLU A 98 -14.32 9.62 -4.12
CA GLU A 98 -15.03 10.62 -3.32
C GLU A 98 -14.45 12.05 -3.48
N TYR A 99 -13.30 12.21 -4.14
CA TYR A 99 -12.63 13.49 -4.41
C TYR A 99 -12.48 13.74 -5.92
#